data_AF-A0A957KYD9-F1
#
_entry.id   AF-A0A957KYD9-F1
#
_cell.length_a   1.000
_cell.length_b   1.000
_cell.length_c   1.000
_cell.angle_alpha   90.00
_cell.angle_beta   90.00
_cell.angle_gamma   90.00
#
_symmetry.space_group_name_H-M   'P 1'
#
loop_
_entity.id
_entity.type
_entity.pdbx_description
1 polymer ?
#
loop_
_entity_poly.entity_id
_entity_poly.type
_entity_poly.pdbx_seq_one_letter_code
_entity_poly.pdbx_strand_id
1 'polypeptide(L)' 'MADSLNKYSSRITQRASQGASQAMLYGTGMSEEDMNKAQVGIASVWYEGNTCNMHLNDL' A
#
# COMPACT_ATOMS: atom_id res chain seq x y z
N MET A 1 -8.45 22.94 8.06
CA MET A 1 -8.22 21.52 8.39
C MET A 1 -7.36 20.98 7.27
N ALA A 2 -6.14 20.53 7.54
CA ALA A 2 -5.37 19.84 6.51
C ALA A 2 -6.07 18.49 6.25
N ASP A 3 -6.36 18.18 4.99
CA ASP A 3 -6.97 16.90 4.63
C ASP A 3 -6.05 15.75 5.05
N SER A 4 -6.61 14.66 5.57
CA SER A 4 -5.80 13.49 5.93
C SER A 4 -5.22 12.84 4.68
N LEU A 5 -3.91 12.53 4.72
CA LEU A 5 -3.20 11.97 3.56
C LEU A 5 -3.65 10.54 3.24
N ASN A 6 -4.12 9.79 4.24
CA ASN A 6 -4.52 8.38 4.15
C ASN A 6 -6.05 8.21 4.01
N LYS A 7 -6.72 9.08 3.25
CA LYS A 7 -8.19 9.11 3.09
C LYS A 7 -8.85 7.75 2.85
N TYR A 8 -8.25 6.89 2.02
CA TYR A 8 -8.79 5.56 1.71
C TYR A 8 -8.24 4.46 2.62
N SER A 9 -6.93 4.44 2.83
CA SER A 9 -6.25 3.41 3.63
C SER A 9 -6.62 3.46 5.11
N SER A 10 -6.96 4.64 5.65
CA SER A 10 -7.50 4.79 7.01
C SER A 10 -8.73 3.94 7.29
N ARG A 11 -9.50 3.56 6.26
CA ARG A 11 -10.63 2.64 6.40
C ARG A 11 -10.18 1.29 6.97
N ILE A 12 -9.02 0.79 6.58
CA ILE A 12 -8.47 -0.50 6.99
C ILE A 12 -7.34 -0.39 8.02
N THR A 13 -6.73 0.79 8.20
CA THR A 13 -5.63 0.97 9.15
C THR A 13 -6.04 1.56 10.51
N GLN A 14 -7.16 2.32 10.60
CA GLN A 14 -7.47 3.11 11.81
C GLN A 14 -8.69 2.62 12.61
N ARG A 15 -9.52 1.74 12.05
CA ARG A 15 -10.75 1.28 12.71
C ARG A 15 -10.47 0.02 13.53
N ALA A 16 -10.81 0.03 14.82
CA ALA A 16 -10.68 -1.16 15.67
C ALA A 16 -11.45 -2.38 15.13
N SER A 17 -12.58 -2.14 14.43
CA SER A 17 -13.35 -3.20 13.75
C SER A 17 -12.66 -3.79 12.52
N GLN A 18 -11.49 -3.30 12.12
CA GLN A 18 -10.67 -3.79 11.01
C GLN A 18 -9.39 -4.47 11.49
N GLY A 19 -9.41 -5.06 12.69
CA GLY A 19 -8.27 -5.79 13.25
C GLY A 19 -7.73 -6.90 12.33
N ALA A 20 -8.59 -7.59 11.58
CA ALA A 20 -8.15 -8.60 10.60
C ALA A 20 -7.35 -7.96 9.44
N SER A 21 -7.79 -6.81 8.93
CA SER A 21 -7.05 -6.08 7.89
C SER A 21 -5.71 -5.59 8.41
N GLN A 22 -5.67 -5.02 9.62
CA GLN A 22 -4.44 -4.58 10.28
C GLN A 22 -3.47 -5.75 10.48
N ALA A 23 -3.95 -6.92 10.92
CA ALA A 23 -3.13 -8.12 11.09
C ALA A 23 -2.48 -8.58 9.78
N MET A 24 -3.21 -8.55 8.66
CA MET A 24 -2.64 -8.88 7.35
C MET A 24 -1.56 -7.89 6.92
N LEU A 25 -1.77 -6.59 7.18
CA LEU A 25 -0.77 -5.54 6.88
C LEU A 25 0.48 -5.66 7.76
N TYR A 26 0.33 -6.02 9.04
CA TYR A 26 1.48 -6.37 9.89
C TYR A 26 2.24 -7.58 9.33
N GLY A 27 1.52 -8.58 8.82
CA GLY A 27 2.11 -9.77 8.19
C GLY A 27 2.97 -9.47 6.96
N THR A 28 2.74 -8.36 6.25
CA THR A 28 3.59 -7.92 5.14
C THR A 28 4.81 -7.09 5.57
N GLY A 29 5.01 -6.90 6.89
CA GLY A 29 6.14 -6.16 7.44
C GLY A 29 5.88 -4.69 7.75
N MET A 30 4.62 -4.21 7.70
CA MET A 30 4.31 -2.84 8.13
C MET A 30 4.43 -2.69 9.65
N SER A 31 4.88 -1.52 10.11
CA SER A 31 4.87 -1.14 11.53
C SER A 31 3.61 -0.36 11.91
N GLU A 32 3.42 -0.11 13.20
CA GLU A 32 2.32 0.75 13.68
C GLU A 32 2.45 2.18 13.13
N GLU A 33 3.67 2.70 12.98
CA GLU A 33 3.92 4.00 12.37
C GLU A 33 3.40 4.06 10.92
N ASP A 34 3.59 2.98 10.16
CA ASP A 34 3.18 2.90 8.76
C ASP A 34 1.66 2.90 8.58
N MET A 35 0.90 2.46 9.59
CA MET A 35 -0.57 2.50 9.58
C MET A 35 -1.12 3.94 9.47
N ASN A 36 -0.31 4.93 9.87
CA ASN A 36 -0.65 6.35 9.81
C ASN A 36 -0.26 7.01 8.47
N LYS A 37 0.55 6.34 7.64
CA LYS A 37 0.96 6.85 6.32
C LYS A 37 -0.11 6.57 5.26
N ALA A 38 -0.04 7.29 4.15
CA ALA A 38 -0.86 6.98 2.98
C ALA A 38 -0.30 5.72 2.31
N GLN A 39 -1.17 4.74 2.02
CA GLN A 39 -0.80 3.58 1.21
C GLN A 39 -0.92 3.93 -0.28
N VAL A 40 0.13 3.66 -1.04
CA VAL A 40 0.21 3.91 -2.50
C VAL A 40 0.41 2.57 -3.20
N GLY A 41 -0.58 2.15 -3.99
CA GLY A 41 -0.43 0.98 -4.85
C GLY A 41 0.38 1.34 -6.09
N ILE A 42 1.54 0.71 -6.27
CA ILE A 42 2.37 0.86 -7.47
C ILE A 42 2.07 -0.32 -8.39
N ALA A 43 1.41 -0.06 -9.51
CA ALA A 43 1.08 -1.08 -10.51
C ALA A 43 2.01 -0.94 -11.72
N SER A 44 2.92 -1.89 -11.89
CA SER A 44 3.75 -1.99 -13.09
C SER A 44 3.10 -2.91 -14.12
N VAL A 45 3.36 -2.64 -15.40
CA VAL A 45 2.98 -3.53 -16.51
C VAL A 45 4.22 -4.30 -16.97
N TRP A 46 5.01 -4.78 -16.01
CA TRP A 46 6.24 -5.51 -16.31
C TRP A 46 5.92 -6.90 -16.88
N TYR A 47 6.61 -7.26 -17.96
CA TYR A 47 6.78 -8.62 -18.43
C TYR A 47 7.98 -8.66 -19.39
N GLU A 48 8.65 -9.81 -19.50
CA GLU A 48 9.91 -9.93 -20.25
C GLU A 48 9.72 -10.09 -21.77
N GLY A 49 8.51 -10.39 -22.22
CA GLY A 49 8.19 -10.69 -23.63
C GLY A 49 8.16 -9.50 -24.58
N ASN A 50 8.43 -8.27 -24.12
CA ASN A 50 8.47 -7.07 -24.96
C ASN A 50 9.45 -6.04 -24.40
N THR A 51 10.22 -5.42 -25.30
CA THR A 51 11.18 -4.35 -24.99
C THR A 51 10.53 -3.12 -24.36
N CYS A 52 9.26 -2.82 -24.67
CA CYS A 52 8.51 -1.71 -24.06
C CYS A 52 8.30 -1.87 -22.54
N ASN A 53 8.37 -3.09 -22.01
CA ASN A 53 7.91 -3.40 -20.65
C ASN A 53 8.93 -4.15 -19.79
N MET A 54 9.94 -4.79 -20.39
CA MET A 54 10.92 -5.60 -19.66
C MET A 54 11.74 -4.82 -18.62
N HIS A 55 11.90 -3.51 -18.81
CA HIS A 55 12.65 -2.65 -17.89
C HIS A 55 11.83 -2.12 -16.70
N LEU A 56 10.52 -2.41 -16.64
CA LEU A 56 9.62 -1.85 -15.62
C LEU A 56 9.76 -2.50 -14.23
N ASN A 57 10.56 -3.55 -14.09
CA ASN A 57 10.87 -4.13 -12.78
C ASN A 57 11.94 -3.34 -12.01
N ASP A 58 12.71 -2.49 -12.71
CA ASP A 58 13.83 -1.73 -12.14
C ASP A 58 13.50 -0.24 -11.92
N LEU A 59 12.32 0.23 -12.34
CA LEU A 59 11.86 1.62 -12.18
C LEU A 59 11.11 1.82 -10.86
#